data_AF-A0A139RMJ0-F1
#
_entry.id   AF-A0A139RMJ0-F1
#
_cell.length_a   1.000
_cell.length_b   1.000
_cell.length_c   1.000
_cell.angle_alpha   90.00
_cell.angle_beta   90.00
_cell.angle_gamma   90.00
#
_symmetry.space_group_name_H-M   'P 1'
#
loop_
_entity.id
_entity.type
_entity.pdbx_description
1 polymer ?
#
loop_
_entity_poly.entity_id
_entity_poly.type
_entity_poly.pdbx_seq_one_letter_code
_entity_poly.pdbx_strand_id
1 'polypeptide(L)' 'MIEGFNYLDFRSDTHVANKAMQHIFEKLGFKQVGKVPVDGERLAYQKLKK' A
#
# COMPACT_ATOMS: atom_id res chain seq x y z
N MET A 1 -6.62 -2.19 13.92
CA MET A 1 -7.53 -3.27 13.47
C MET A 1 -8.57 -2.63 12.56
N ILE A 2 -8.53 -2.90 11.26
CA ILE A 2 -9.38 -2.28 10.22
C ILE A 2 -10.69 -3.07 10.01
N GLU A 3 -10.84 -4.22 10.67
CA GLU A 3 -11.86 -5.24 10.37
C GLU A 3 -13.31 -4.87 10.77
N GLY A 4 -13.54 -3.69 11.35
CA GLY A 4 -14.88 -3.17 11.68
C GLY A 4 -15.46 -2.16 10.69
N PHE A 5 -14.69 -1.75 9.67
CA PHE A 5 -15.11 -0.70 8.73
C PHE A 5 -15.42 -1.26 7.34
N ASN A 6 -16.52 -0.80 6.74
CA ASN A 6 -16.92 -1.18 5.38
C ASN A 6 -16.17 -0.38 4.29
N TYR A 7 -14.87 -0.18 4.46
CA TYR A 7 -14.06 0.48 3.44
C TYR A 7 -13.80 -0.48 2.29
N LEU A 8 -14.07 0.00 1.08
CA LEU A 8 -13.89 -0.74 -0.18
C LEU A 8 -12.50 -0.53 -0.79
N ASP A 9 -11.78 0.50 -0.35
CA ASP A 9 -10.49 0.91 -0.89
C ASP A 9 -9.52 1.23 0.25
N PHE A 10 -8.39 0.51 0.27
CA PHE A 10 -7.29 0.73 1.18
C PHE A 10 -6.07 1.18 0.40
N ARG A 11 -5.51 2.33 0.76
CA ARG A 11 -4.30 2.88 0.14
C ARG A 11 -3.24 3.11 1.20
N SER A 12 -2.00 2.80 0.83
CA SER A 12 -0.82 3.07 1.65
C SER A 12 0.39 3.25 0.76
N ASP A 13 1.40 3.95 1.24
CA ASP A 13 2.68 4.09 0.55
C ASP A 13 3.85 3.57 1.41
N THR A 14 4.99 3.36 0.78
CA THR A 14 6.25 3.07 1.47
C THR A 14 7.45 3.58 0.68
N HIS A 15 8.56 3.81 1.37
CA HIS A 15 9.82 4.22 0.73
C HIS A 15 10.39 3.11 -0.16
N VAL A 16 11.07 3.46 -1.26
CA VAL A 16 11.62 2.50 -2.23
C VAL A 16 12.64 1.54 -1.59
N ALA A 17 13.36 2.01 -0.56
CA ALA A 17 14.32 1.21 0.19
C ALA A 17 13.68 0.25 1.22
N ASN A 18 12.41 0.44 1.60
CA ASN A 18 11.75 -0.37 2.62
C ASN A 18 11.18 -1.67 2.01
N LYS A 19 12.10 -2.60 1.69
CA LYS A 19 11.80 -3.89 1.07
C LYS A 19 10.91 -4.79 1.94
N ALA A 20 11.06 -4.71 3.26
CA ALA A 20 10.21 -5.46 4.18
C ALA A 20 8.74 -5.06 4.04
N MET A 21 8.43 -3.76 4.00
CA MET A 21 7.05 -3.28 3.86
C MET A 21 6.47 -3.57 2.48
N GLN A 22 7.27 -3.45 1.41
CA GLN A 22 6.86 -3.84 0.05
C GLN A 22 6.41 -5.31 0.02
N HIS A 23 7.19 -6.20 0.64
CA HIS A 23 6.85 -7.62 0.72
C HIS A 23 5.58 -7.89 1.55
N ILE A 24 5.38 -7.14 2.66
CA ILE A 24 4.16 -7.24 3.47
C ILE A 24 2.93 -6.83 2.65
N PHE A 25 2.99 -5.73 1.90
CA PHE A 25 1.88 -5.27 1.06
C PHE A 25 1.51 -6.29 0.00
N GLU A 26 2.49 -6.86 -0.69
CA GLU A 26 2.27 -7.91 -1.68
C GLU A 26 1.61 -9.15 -1.05
N LYS A 27 2.10 -9.62 0.10
CA LYS A 27 1.48 -10.75 0.83
C LYS A 27 0.05 -10.46 1.29
N LEU A 28 -0.23 -9.21 1.68
CA LEU A 28 -1.56 -8.78 2.08
C LEU A 28 -2.50 -8.54 0.88
N GLY A 29 -2.02 -8.69 -0.35
CA GLY A 29 -2.81 -8.54 -1.58
C GLY A 29 -3.02 -7.10 -2.03
N PHE A 30 -2.19 -6.17 -1.55
CA PHE A 30 -2.11 -4.84 -2.13
C PHE A 30 -1.36 -4.90 -3.46
N LYS A 31 -1.76 -4.04 -4.41
CA LYS A 31 -1.10 -3.87 -5.69
C LYS A 31 -0.36 -2.55 -5.72
N GLN A 32 0.87 -2.55 -6.21
CA GLN A 32 1.57 -1.31 -6.51
C GLN A 32 0.86 -0.61 -7.67
N VAL A 33 0.44 0.64 -7.47
CA VAL A 33 -0.33 1.42 -8.46
C VAL A 33 0.44 2.62 -9.01
N GLY A 34 1.59 2.94 -8.44
CA GLY A 34 2.43 4.02 -8.95
C GLY A 34 3.50 4.47 -7.98
N LYS A 35 4.04 5.65 -8.27
CA LYS A 35 5.02 6.36 -7.44
C LYS A 35 4.47 7.74 -7.09
N VAL A 36 4.70 8.18 -5.87
CA VAL A 36 4.23 9.48 -5.36
C VAL A 36 5.44 10.30 -4.93
N PRO A 37 5.56 11.58 -5.34
CA PRO A 37 6.63 12.46 -4.92
C PRO A 37 6.30 13.07 -3.55
N VAL A 38 6.32 12.27 -2.49
CA VAL A 38 6.10 12.72 -1.11
C VAL A 38 7.37 12.44 -0.32
N ASP A 39 8.08 13.50 0.07
CA ASP A 39 9.33 13.40 0.84
C ASP A 39 10.36 12.48 0.15
N GLY A 40 10.53 12.68 -1.17
CA GLY A 40 11.26 11.78 -2.06
C GLY A 40 10.33 10.90 -2.91
N GLU A 41 10.87 9.79 -3.43
CA GLU A 41 10.10 8.82 -4.21
C GLU A 41 9.50 7.76 -3.28
N ARG A 42 8.17 7.64 -3.26
CA ARG A 42 7.47 6.57 -2.54
C ARG A 42 6.65 5.71 -3.47
N LEU A 43 6.53 4.43 -3.15
CA LEU A 43 5.74 3.47 -3.89
C LEU A 43 4.32 3.46 -3.32
N ALA A 44 3.32 3.72 -4.17
CA ALA A 44 1.91 3.67 -3.80
C ALA A 44 1.34 2.27 -3.98
N TYR A 45 0.60 1.82 -2.98
CA TYR A 45 -0.08 0.53 -2.94
C TYR A 45 -1.57 0.71 -2.69
N GLN A 46 -2.38 -0.11 -3.35
CA GLN A 46 -3.83 -0.11 -3.24
C GLN A 46 -4.40 -1.53 -3.14
N LYS A 47 -5.36 -1.74 -2.25
CA LYS A 47 -6.14 -2.97 -2.14
C LYS A 47 -7.62 -2.63 -2.15
N LEU A 48 -8.31 -3.13 -3.18
CA LEU A 48 -9.76 -3.05 -3.27
C LEU A 48 -10.38 -4.28 -2.63
N LYS A 49 -11.33 -4.07 -1.71
CA LYS A 49 -12.17 -5.12 -1.15
C LYS A 49 -13.29 -5.38 -2.17
N LYS A 50 -13.28 -6.56 -2.79
CA LYS A 50 -14.37 -7.04 -3.65
C LYS A 50 -15.57 -7.46 -2.81
#